data_AF-A0A139PAA4-F1
#
_entry.id   AF-A0A139PAA4-F1
#
_cell.length_a   1.000
_cell.length_b   1.000
_cell.length_c   1.000
_cell.angle_alpha   90.00
_cell.angle_beta   90.00
_cell.angle_gamma   90.00
#
_symmetry.space_group_name_H-M   'P 1'
#
loop_
_entity.id
_entity.type
_entity.pdbx_description
1 polymer ?
#
loop_
_entity_poly.entity_id
_entity_poly.type
_entity_poly.pdbx_seq_one_letter_code
_entity_poly.pdbx_strand_id
1 'polypeptide(L)'
;MERELSRRKKLLSDYGVGTLELYRQASGKEEPAIVILLDSYESMKEEAYEAELFKLLVRISREGLSIGVHLLVTAGRQSNLRAQFYANFKHQLTLPQNDVGEVRSIVGSTPLAATMEDIKGRALMKRDEVDVLQLALPVAGANDAQVLNNLRQEVASLQEAWTGQRPSAIPMVPEELTEADFYSRASVQAAYKRGLVPLGLDMEMVEPITWNLSKGNLLYLTDKEEQMSALTEQIARGKQKVIVLAPKYHNLPEMEGVLLASGEEASDLIFDVKNRIQTRIAERRDQHEATLIIYNMVELVNELSNSALDYLAYALDKGLRGGYGSIVMTGPTLNRQIDSASKLAKGLKQGLLGMRISDQSLLNITNKPLREGQLEGQIHYYVVDGLGSRVKVTMQ
;
A
#
# COMPACT_ATOMS: atom_id res chain seq x y z
N MET A 1 7.86 9.16 -1.10
CA MET A 1 8.81 10.17 -1.63
C MET A 1 10.06 9.58 -2.26
N GLU A 2 10.76 8.61 -1.65
CA GLU A 2 12.00 8.05 -2.23
C GLU A 2 11.86 7.59 -3.68
N ARG A 3 10.77 6.87 -3.99
CA ARG A 3 10.42 6.44 -5.36
C ARG A 3 10.38 7.62 -6.33
N GLU A 4 9.79 8.75 -5.91
CA GLU A 4 9.65 9.94 -6.76
C GLU A 4 11.00 10.64 -6.99
N LEU A 5 11.85 10.73 -5.96
CA LEU A 5 13.22 11.25 -6.11
C LEU A 5 14.02 10.40 -7.11
N SER A 6 13.93 9.08 -6.99
CA SER A 6 14.60 8.13 -7.90
C SER A 6 14.03 8.21 -9.32
N ARG A 7 12.71 8.35 -9.49
CA ARG A 7 12.05 8.55 -10.79
C ARG A 7 12.57 9.81 -11.48
N ARG A 8 12.58 10.94 -10.79
CA ARG A 8 13.03 12.22 -11.37
C ARG A 8 14.52 12.21 -11.70
N LYS A 9 15.37 11.60 -10.86
CA LYS A 9 16.80 11.43 -11.19
C LYS A 9 17.01 10.61 -12.45
N LYS A 10 16.28 9.50 -12.59
CA LYS A 10 16.32 8.68 -13.80
C LYS A 10 15.85 9.50 -15.01
N LEU A 11 14.77 10.25 -14.86
CA LEU A 11 14.24 11.12 -15.91
C LEU A 11 15.28 12.14 -16.41
N LEU A 12 15.98 12.82 -15.49
CA LEU A 12 17.05 13.75 -15.86
C LEU A 12 18.21 13.03 -16.57
N SER A 13 18.61 11.86 -16.04
CA SER A 13 19.68 11.03 -16.62
C SER A 13 19.35 10.54 -18.03
N ASP A 14 18.12 10.11 -18.28
CA ASP A 14 17.67 9.60 -19.58
C ASP A 14 17.76 10.68 -20.68
N TYR A 15 17.69 11.96 -20.29
CA TYR A 15 17.82 13.12 -21.18
C TYR A 15 19.21 13.79 -21.11
N GLY A 16 20.14 13.26 -20.30
CA GLY A 16 21.49 13.80 -20.17
C GLY A 16 21.56 15.21 -19.56
N VAL A 17 20.57 15.60 -18.77
CA VAL A 17 20.47 16.95 -18.18
C VAL A 17 20.63 16.92 -16.66
N GLY A 18 21.08 18.05 -16.09
CA GLY A 18 21.33 18.18 -14.64
C GLY A 18 20.19 18.78 -13.82
N THR A 19 19.18 19.39 -14.46
CA THR A 19 18.09 20.09 -13.76
C THR A 19 16.74 19.90 -14.45
N LEU A 20 15.65 20.05 -13.70
CA LEU A 20 14.29 20.03 -14.27
C LEU A 20 14.05 21.14 -15.29
N GLU A 21 14.70 22.29 -15.15
CA GLU A 21 14.61 23.37 -16.13
C GLU A 21 15.19 22.94 -17.48
N LEU A 22 16.39 22.34 -17.47
CA LEU A 22 17.00 21.78 -18.67
C LEU A 22 16.18 20.62 -19.24
N TYR A 23 15.58 19.79 -18.39
CA TYR A 23 14.66 18.73 -18.83
C TYR A 23 13.43 19.29 -19.55
N ARG A 24 12.82 20.37 -19.05
CA ARG A 24 11.70 21.04 -19.73
C ARG A 24 12.11 21.54 -21.11
N GLN A 25 13.29 22.17 -21.20
CA GLN A 25 13.84 22.66 -22.47
C GLN A 25 14.13 21.52 -23.46
N ALA A 26 14.68 20.39 -22.99
CA ALA A 26 15.07 19.27 -23.84
C ALA A 26 13.89 18.37 -24.26
N SER A 27 12.92 18.15 -23.37
CA SER A 27 11.81 17.21 -23.58
C SER A 27 10.50 17.85 -24.03
N GLY A 28 10.33 19.16 -23.79
CA GLY A 28 9.05 19.86 -23.93
C GLY A 28 7.98 19.42 -22.92
N LYS A 29 8.31 18.58 -21.94
CA LYS A 29 7.40 18.07 -20.90
C LYS A 29 7.66 18.76 -19.58
N GLU A 30 6.59 19.05 -18.85
CA GLU A 30 6.66 19.64 -17.53
C GLU A 30 6.50 18.61 -16.42
N GLU A 31 7.23 18.82 -15.33
CA GLU A 31 7.08 18.10 -14.08
C GLU A 31 6.73 19.13 -12.98
N PRO A 32 5.71 18.87 -12.16
CA PRO A 32 5.27 19.80 -11.13
C PRO A 32 6.36 19.97 -10.06
N ALA A 33 6.52 21.20 -9.56
CA ALA A 33 7.33 21.42 -8.36
C ALA A 33 6.64 20.79 -7.15
N ILE A 34 7.41 20.10 -6.31
CA ILE A 34 6.92 19.55 -5.04
C ILE A 34 7.49 20.43 -3.93
N VAL A 35 6.62 20.99 -3.10
CA VAL A 35 7.02 21.74 -1.91
C VAL A 35 6.60 20.95 -0.68
N ILE A 36 7.58 20.56 0.13
CA ILE A 36 7.38 19.87 1.40
C ILE A 36 7.49 20.92 2.51
N LEU A 37 6.38 21.12 3.22
CA LEU A 37 6.29 22.01 4.37
C LEU A 37 6.41 21.17 5.64
N LEU A 38 7.43 21.43 6.45
CA LEU A 38 7.61 20.83 7.77
C LEU A 38 7.46 21.93 8.81
N ASP A 39 6.32 21.97 9.48
CA ASP A 39 6.09 22.89 10.58
C ASP A 39 6.50 22.24 11.90
N SER A 40 7.37 22.90 12.66
CA SER A 40 7.97 22.42 13.90
C SER A 40 8.80 21.14 13.71
N TYR A 41 10.06 21.28 13.30
CA TYR A 41 11.02 20.17 13.22
C TYR A 41 11.12 19.35 14.51
N GLU A 42 10.90 19.98 15.66
CA GLU A 42 10.94 19.31 16.97
C GLU A 42 9.85 18.24 17.12
N SER A 43 8.72 18.35 16.40
CA SER A 43 7.60 17.40 16.48
C SER A 43 7.93 15.97 16.03
N MET A 44 9.01 15.79 15.25
CA MET A 44 9.45 14.45 14.79
C MET A 44 10.53 13.83 15.68
N LYS A 45 11.02 14.52 16.71
CA LYS A 45 12.04 13.97 17.61
C LYS A 45 11.45 12.84 18.46
N GLU A 46 12.24 11.81 18.74
CA GLU A 46 11.90 10.64 19.57
C GLU A 46 10.82 9.71 18.99
N GLU A 47 10.28 10.05 17.82
CA GLU A 47 9.38 9.20 17.08
C GLU A 47 10.11 7.98 16.49
N ALA A 48 9.43 6.84 16.41
CA ALA A 48 10.01 5.60 15.90
C ALA A 48 10.55 5.72 14.47
N TYR A 49 10.01 6.67 13.69
CA TYR A 49 10.39 6.95 12.31
C TYR A 49 11.42 8.08 12.16
N GLU A 50 11.90 8.71 13.25
CA GLU A 50 12.80 9.88 13.21
C GLU A 50 14.02 9.63 12.31
N ALA A 51 14.71 8.49 12.51
CA ALA A 51 15.97 8.19 11.84
C ALA A 51 15.81 8.08 10.31
N GLU A 52 14.81 7.34 9.85
CA GLU A 52 14.55 7.16 8.41
C GLU A 52 14.02 8.44 7.78
N LEU A 53 13.13 9.16 8.48
CA LEU A 53 12.63 10.46 8.01
C LEU A 53 13.77 11.48 7.88
N PHE A 54 14.64 11.56 8.89
CA PHE A 54 15.77 12.48 8.88
C PHE A 54 16.75 12.19 7.72
N LYS A 55 17.04 10.91 7.46
CA LYS A 55 17.84 10.48 6.31
C LYS A 55 17.22 10.93 4.98
N LEU A 56 15.90 10.79 4.84
CA LEU A 56 15.15 11.27 3.68
C LEU A 56 15.22 12.81 3.55
N LEU A 57 14.99 13.54 4.64
CA LEU A 57 15.04 15.01 4.66
C LEU A 57 16.42 15.55 4.23
N VAL A 58 17.51 14.97 4.73
CA VAL A 58 18.88 15.34 4.33
C VAL A 58 19.14 15.05 2.85
N ARG A 59 18.65 13.92 2.34
CA ARG A 59 18.74 13.61 0.91
C ARG A 59 17.99 14.64 0.07
N ILE A 60 16.77 14.99 0.47
CA ILE A 60 15.96 16.00 -0.22
C ILE A 60 16.63 17.38 -0.14
N SER A 61 17.18 17.79 1.00
CA SER A 61 17.81 19.12 1.10
C SER A 61 19.04 19.25 0.22
N ARG A 62 19.81 18.17 0.03
CA ARG A 62 20.98 18.14 -0.85
C ARG A 62 20.64 18.06 -2.34
N GLU A 63 19.65 17.25 -2.71
CA GLU A 63 19.43 16.84 -4.10
C GLU A 63 18.15 17.42 -4.72
N GLY A 64 17.19 17.81 -3.89
CA GLY A 64 15.82 18.16 -4.27
C GLY A 64 15.74 19.31 -5.26
N LEU A 65 16.58 20.34 -5.10
CA LEU A 65 16.53 21.53 -5.95
C LEU A 65 16.70 21.19 -7.45
N SER A 66 17.64 20.31 -7.78
CA SER A 66 17.90 19.89 -9.17
C SER A 66 16.69 19.20 -9.81
N ILE A 67 15.90 18.49 -9.00
CA ILE A 67 14.72 17.72 -9.43
C ILE A 67 13.40 18.41 -9.04
N GLY A 68 13.43 19.72 -8.73
CA GLY A 68 12.26 20.54 -8.38
C GLY A 68 11.46 20.04 -7.19
N VAL A 69 12.16 19.54 -6.17
CA VAL A 69 11.62 19.23 -4.85
C VAL A 69 12.22 20.21 -3.86
N HIS A 70 11.37 20.96 -3.17
CA HIS A 70 11.74 22.04 -2.27
C HIS A 70 11.30 21.70 -0.84
N LEU A 71 12.11 22.14 0.13
CA LEU A 71 11.82 22.01 1.55
C LEU A 71 11.64 23.40 2.16
N LEU A 72 10.55 23.58 2.90
CA LEU A 72 10.35 24.68 3.83
C LEU A 72 10.23 24.08 5.23
N VAL A 73 11.09 24.50 6.14
CA VAL A 73 11.14 23.95 7.50
C VAL A 73 11.06 25.09 8.50
N THR A 74 10.20 24.96 9.50
CA THR A 74 10.22 25.80 10.70
C THR A 74 10.81 24.99 11.85
N ALA A 75 11.54 25.66 12.73
CA ALA A 75 12.07 25.09 13.95
C ALA A 75 12.07 26.17 15.02
N GLY A 76 11.86 25.78 16.28
CA GLY A 76 11.93 26.71 17.40
C GLY A 76 13.34 27.25 17.60
N ARG A 77 14.36 26.44 17.34
CA ARG A 77 15.78 26.84 17.36
C ARG A 77 16.55 26.14 16.24
N GLN A 78 17.49 26.84 15.61
CA GLN A 78 18.45 26.25 14.68
C GLN A 78 19.33 25.20 15.39
N SER A 79 19.65 25.42 16.68
CA SER A 79 20.37 24.42 17.49
C SER A 79 19.65 23.06 17.61
N ASN A 80 18.34 22.99 17.36
CA ASN A 80 17.60 21.72 17.30
C ASN A 80 17.80 20.97 15.98
N LEU A 81 18.22 21.67 14.92
CA LEU A 81 18.50 21.10 13.62
C LEU A 81 19.94 20.57 13.59
N ARG A 82 20.12 19.39 13.02
CA ARG A 82 21.47 18.82 12.84
C ARG A 82 22.20 19.55 11.71
N ALA A 83 23.49 19.85 11.89
CA ALA A 83 24.29 20.66 10.95
C ALA A 83 24.22 20.21 9.49
N GLN A 84 24.30 18.89 9.25
CA GLN A 84 24.20 18.32 7.92
C GLN A 84 22.87 18.59 7.19
N PHE A 85 21.82 18.97 7.93
CA PHE A 85 20.51 19.27 7.37
C PHE A 85 20.40 20.74 7.01
N TYR A 86 20.63 21.65 7.97
CA TYR A 86 20.49 23.09 7.73
C TYR A 86 21.59 23.69 6.85
N ALA A 87 22.76 23.02 6.74
CA ALA A 87 23.83 23.46 5.84
C ALA A 87 23.39 23.51 4.35
N ASN A 88 22.37 22.75 3.98
CA ASN A 88 21.81 22.74 2.63
C ASN A 88 20.74 23.83 2.41
N PHE A 89 20.36 24.60 3.43
CA PHE A 89 19.37 25.66 3.31
C PHE A 89 20.02 26.95 2.80
N LYS A 90 19.78 27.24 1.52
CA LYS A 90 20.22 28.49 0.88
C LYS A 90 19.59 29.73 1.51
N HIS A 91 18.30 29.65 1.85
CA HIS A 91 17.55 30.74 2.44
C HIS A 91 17.23 30.39 3.89
N GLN A 92 17.67 31.24 4.80
CA GLN A 92 17.40 31.13 6.23
C GLN A 92 17.00 32.52 6.72
N LEU A 93 15.93 32.56 7.50
CA LEU A 93 15.47 33.75 8.19
C LEU A 93 15.14 33.37 9.62
N THR A 94 15.13 34.36 10.50
CA THR A 94 14.74 34.19 11.89
C THR A 94 13.76 35.27 12.30
N LEU A 95 12.73 34.86 13.04
CA LEU A 95 11.81 35.76 13.75
C LEU A 95 12.48 36.18 15.08
N PRO A 96 11.85 37.04 15.92
CA PRO A 96 12.40 37.37 17.22
C PRO A 96 12.69 36.09 18.02
N GLN A 97 13.91 35.99 18.53
CA GLN A 97 14.38 34.87 19.37
C GLN A 97 14.71 35.39 20.77
N ASN A 98 14.56 34.52 21.76
CA ASN A 98 14.89 34.86 23.15
C ASN A 98 16.39 35.09 23.36
N ASP A 99 17.26 34.45 22.57
CA ASP A 99 18.70 34.55 22.67
C ASP A 99 19.30 35.15 21.39
N VAL A 100 20.10 36.21 21.55
CA VAL A 100 20.87 36.87 20.48
C VAL A 100 21.85 35.88 19.82
N GLY A 101 22.37 34.90 20.57
CA GLY A 101 23.23 33.84 20.04
C GLY A 101 22.56 33.01 18.96
N GLU A 102 21.28 32.68 19.16
CA GLU A 102 20.46 31.91 18.20
C GLU A 102 20.17 32.73 16.93
N VAL A 103 19.95 34.04 17.07
CA VAL A 103 19.83 34.92 15.90
C VAL A 103 21.14 34.93 15.10
N ARG A 104 22.28 35.08 15.78
CA ARG A 104 23.60 35.15 15.14
C ARG A 104 24.02 33.85 14.47
N SER A 105 23.58 32.69 14.95
CA SER A 105 23.87 31.41 14.30
C SER A 105 23.15 31.27 12.95
N ILE A 106 22.01 31.96 12.78
CA ILE A 106 21.21 31.93 11.55
C ILE A 106 21.67 32.99 10.54
N VAL A 107 21.75 34.26 10.95
CA VAL A 107 22.04 35.38 10.03
C VAL A 107 23.49 35.88 10.09
N GLY A 108 24.32 35.28 10.94
CA GLY A 108 25.71 35.71 11.17
C GLY A 108 25.83 36.86 12.17
N SER A 109 27.07 37.32 12.38
CA SER A 109 27.35 38.43 13.29
C SER A 109 26.79 39.75 12.75
N THR A 110 25.85 40.35 13.48
CA THR A 110 25.22 41.63 13.13
C THR A 110 24.77 42.36 14.40
N PRO A 111 24.83 43.71 14.44
CA PRO A 111 24.25 44.47 15.55
C PRO A 111 22.71 44.34 15.61
N LEU A 112 22.07 44.09 14.45
CA LEU A 112 20.62 43.94 14.34
C LEU A 112 20.06 42.79 15.19
N ALA A 113 20.91 41.80 15.52
CA ALA A 113 20.52 40.66 16.32
C ALA A 113 20.12 41.05 17.76
N ALA A 114 20.67 42.14 18.30
CA ALA A 114 20.35 42.63 19.63
C ALA A 114 19.28 43.74 19.63
N THR A 115 18.98 44.32 18.47
CA THR A 115 18.06 45.45 18.32
C THR A 115 16.80 45.10 17.53
N MET A 116 16.54 43.80 17.35
CA MET A 116 15.34 43.34 16.63
C MET A 116 14.09 43.62 17.46
N GLU A 117 13.13 44.31 16.87
CA GLU A 117 11.84 44.60 17.53
C GLU A 117 10.98 43.34 17.63
N ASP A 118 10.32 43.16 18.78
CA ASP A 118 9.35 42.07 18.99
C ASP A 118 7.99 42.41 18.38
N ILE A 119 7.94 42.41 17.04
CA ILE A 119 6.73 42.63 16.25
C ILE A 119 6.40 41.33 15.52
N LYS A 120 5.15 40.87 15.61
CA LYS A 120 4.71 39.67 14.87
C LYS A 120 4.99 39.80 13.38
N GLY A 121 5.68 38.82 12.82
CA GLY A 121 6.09 38.81 11.40
C GLY A 121 7.34 39.63 11.08
N ARG A 122 7.96 40.30 12.06
CA ARG A 122 9.30 40.86 11.91
C ARG A 122 10.30 39.72 11.75
N ALA A 123 11.22 39.83 10.81
CA ALA A 123 12.25 38.83 10.58
C ALA A 123 13.60 39.47 10.23
N LEU A 124 14.68 38.76 10.51
CA LEU A 124 16.00 39.01 9.95
C LEU A 124 16.32 37.92 8.93
N MET A 125 16.86 38.32 7.78
CA MET A 125 17.30 37.39 6.75
C MET A 125 18.66 37.81 6.24
N LYS A 126 19.58 36.86 6.12
CA LYS A 126 20.87 37.11 5.49
C LYS A 126 20.74 36.95 3.98
N ARG A 127 21.00 38.03 3.24
CA ARG A 127 21.23 38.04 1.78
C ARG A 127 22.69 38.39 1.55
N ASP A 128 22.98 39.47 0.83
CA ASP A 128 24.33 40.04 0.78
C ASP A 128 24.69 40.69 2.13
N GLU A 129 23.73 41.39 2.72
CA GLU A 129 23.75 41.92 4.09
C GLU A 129 22.60 41.32 4.92
N VAL A 130 22.55 41.64 6.22
CA VAL A 130 21.42 41.25 7.07
C VAL A 130 20.33 42.29 6.94
N ASP A 131 19.18 41.89 6.40
CA ASP A 131 18.04 42.77 6.22
C ASP A 131 16.99 42.56 7.29
N VAL A 132 16.33 43.66 7.65
CA VAL A 132 15.13 43.65 8.47
C VAL A 132 13.90 43.57 7.57
N LEU A 133 13.07 42.55 7.75
CA LEU A 133 11.90 42.27 6.93
C LEU A 133 10.63 42.29 7.78
N GLN A 134 9.51 42.65 7.16
CA GLN A 134 8.17 42.44 7.71
C GLN A 134 7.42 41.49 6.78
N LEU A 135 7.04 40.33 7.28
CA LEU A 135 6.29 39.34 6.52
C LEU A 135 4.87 39.84 6.26
N ALA A 136 4.41 39.67 5.01
CA ALA A 136 3.04 39.95 4.64
C ALA A 136 2.09 38.91 5.25
N LEU A 137 0.88 39.34 5.56
CA LEU A 137 -0.21 38.42 5.84
C LEU A 137 -0.60 37.66 4.55
N PRO A 138 -1.07 36.41 4.65
CA PRO A 138 -1.48 35.64 3.48
C PRO A 138 -2.66 36.30 2.72
N VAL A 139 -3.50 37.05 3.43
CA VAL A 139 -4.58 37.87 2.90
C VAL A 139 -4.74 39.14 3.74
N ALA A 140 -5.35 40.19 3.17
CA ALA A 140 -5.65 41.41 3.90
C ALA A 140 -6.73 41.18 4.98
N GLY A 141 -6.60 41.84 6.13
CA GLY A 141 -7.59 41.83 7.19
C GLY A 141 -7.16 42.72 8.35
N ALA A 142 -8.09 43.41 9.01
CA ALA A 142 -7.78 44.32 10.11
C ALA A 142 -7.55 43.59 11.45
N ASN A 143 -7.96 42.32 11.54
CA ASN A 143 -7.79 41.45 12.70
C ASN A 143 -7.78 39.97 12.30
N ASP A 144 -7.39 39.09 13.22
CA ASP A 144 -7.23 37.66 12.99
C ASP A 144 -8.51 36.98 12.45
N ALA A 145 -9.69 37.38 12.93
CA ALA A 145 -10.96 36.81 12.48
C ALA A 145 -11.25 37.17 11.00
N GLN A 146 -10.98 38.41 10.61
CA GLN A 146 -11.09 38.84 9.21
C GLN A 146 -10.07 38.13 8.31
N VAL A 147 -8.82 38.02 8.76
CA VAL A 147 -7.77 37.30 8.02
C VAL A 147 -8.19 35.84 7.79
N LEU A 148 -8.70 35.15 8.81
CA LEU A 148 -9.14 33.76 8.68
C LEU A 148 -10.32 33.60 7.70
N ASN A 149 -11.32 34.48 7.77
CA ASN A 149 -12.47 34.43 6.87
C ASN A 149 -12.07 34.73 5.43
N ASN A 150 -11.26 35.76 5.21
CA ASN A 150 -10.77 36.12 3.88
C ASN A 150 -9.87 35.01 3.29
N LEU A 151 -9.08 34.33 4.13
CA LEU A 151 -8.24 33.22 3.70
C LEU A 151 -9.09 32.03 3.23
N ARG A 152 -10.19 31.72 3.93
CA ARG A 152 -11.13 30.67 3.50
C ARG A 152 -11.79 31.01 2.17
N GLN A 153 -12.17 32.27 1.97
CA GLN A 153 -12.74 32.74 0.71
C GLN A 153 -11.73 32.66 -0.44
N GLU A 154 -10.48 33.08 -0.20
CA GLU A 154 -9.41 32.99 -1.20
C GLU A 154 -9.13 31.53 -1.60
N VAL A 155 -9.06 30.62 -0.63
CA VAL A 155 -8.88 29.19 -0.90
C VAL A 155 -10.05 28.62 -1.71
N ALA A 156 -11.29 28.98 -1.40
CA ALA A 156 -12.47 28.54 -2.17
C ALA A 156 -12.42 29.07 -3.62
N SER A 157 -12.09 30.35 -3.80
CA SER A 157 -11.90 30.98 -5.10
C SER A 157 -10.83 30.26 -5.93
N LEU A 158 -9.67 29.94 -5.34
CA LEU A 158 -8.61 29.18 -6.01
C LEU A 158 -9.06 27.76 -6.39
N GLN A 159 -9.87 27.11 -5.53
CA GLN A 159 -10.41 25.78 -5.80
C GLN A 159 -11.43 25.77 -6.95
N GLU A 160 -12.26 26.81 -7.06
CA GLU A 160 -13.24 27.00 -8.14
C GLU A 160 -12.56 27.39 -9.46
N ALA A 161 -11.53 28.24 -9.40
CA ALA A 161 -10.77 28.68 -10.57
C ALA A 161 -9.97 27.53 -11.22
N TRP A 162 -9.55 26.52 -10.45
CA TRP A 162 -8.77 25.41 -10.95
C TRP A 162 -9.63 24.29 -11.54
N THR A 163 -9.64 24.19 -12.87
CA THR A 163 -10.35 23.14 -13.62
C THR A 163 -9.46 21.95 -14.04
N GLY A 164 -8.15 22.02 -13.75
CA GLY A 164 -7.19 20.98 -14.09
C GLY A 164 -7.15 19.81 -13.11
N GLN A 165 -6.27 18.85 -13.36
CA GLN A 165 -6.02 17.74 -12.44
C GLN A 165 -5.39 18.25 -11.14
N ARG A 166 -5.94 17.84 -10.00
CA ARG A 166 -5.35 18.10 -8.67
C ARG A 166 -4.29 17.06 -8.34
N PRO A 167 -3.28 17.38 -7.52
CA PRO A 167 -2.33 16.40 -7.00
C PRO A 167 -3.08 15.24 -6.33
N SER A 168 -2.63 14.01 -6.58
CA SER A 168 -3.15 12.83 -5.88
C SER A 168 -2.82 12.92 -4.39
N ALA A 169 -3.79 12.59 -3.54
CA ALA A 169 -3.54 12.41 -2.12
C ALA A 169 -2.50 11.32 -1.88
N ILE A 170 -1.79 11.39 -0.75
CA ILE A 170 -0.94 10.28 -0.31
C ILE A 170 -1.86 9.08 -0.12
N PRO A 171 -1.63 7.96 -0.83
CA PRO A 171 -2.45 6.77 -0.67
C PRO A 171 -2.35 6.31 0.79
N MET A 172 -3.47 6.32 1.50
CA MET A 172 -3.57 5.75 2.83
C MET A 172 -4.52 4.56 2.81
N VAL A 173 -4.11 3.47 3.45
CA VAL A 173 -5.03 2.40 3.78
C VAL A 173 -5.86 2.88 4.97
N PRO A 174 -7.21 2.80 4.90
CA PRO A 174 -8.06 3.20 6.02
C PRO A 174 -7.80 2.32 7.25
N GLU A 175 -8.09 2.84 8.44
CA GLU A 175 -7.99 2.07 9.69
C GLU A 175 -8.89 0.83 9.69
N GLU A 176 -10.06 0.93 9.07
CA GLU A 176 -10.93 -0.21 8.77
C GLU A 176 -11.27 -0.21 7.28
N LEU A 177 -11.00 -1.32 6.61
CA LEU A 177 -11.35 -1.50 5.20
C LEU A 177 -12.72 -2.18 5.11
N THR A 178 -13.76 -1.38 4.93
CA THR A 178 -15.11 -1.89 4.66
C THR A 178 -15.24 -2.34 3.21
N GLU A 179 -16.19 -3.24 2.92
CA GLU A 179 -16.49 -3.63 1.55
C GLU A 179 -16.90 -2.42 0.68
N ALA A 180 -17.70 -1.51 1.23
CA ALA A 180 -18.17 -0.33 0.51
C ALA A 180 -17.00 0.57 0.09
N ASP A 181 -16.04 0.84 1.00
CA ASP A 181 -14.83 1.59 0.65
C ASP A 181 -14.01 0.83 -0.40
N PHE A 182 -13.76 -0.47 -0.18
CA PHE A 182 -12.96 -1.29 -1.07
C PHE A 182 -13.49 -1.29 -2.51
N TYR A 183 -14.80 -1.55 -2.70
CA TYR A 183 -15.41 -1.60 -4.03
C TYR A 183 -15.69 -0.23 -4.66
N SER A 184 -15.69 0.85 -3.89
CA SER A 184 -15.83 2.22 -4.41
C SER A 184 -14.57 2.68 -5.18
N ARG A 185 -13.41 2.07 -4.91
CA ARG A 185 -12.12 2.49 -5.47
C ARG A 185 -12.02 2.20 -6.96
N ALA A 186 -11.63 3.21 -7.73
CA ALA A 186 -11.50 3.10 -9.19
C ALA A 186 -10.53 1.99 -9.63
N SER A 187 -9.43 1.77 -8.89
CA SER A 187 -8.47 0.70 -9.16
C SER A 187 -9.06 -0.70 -8.96
N VAL A 188 -9.85 -0.90 -7.89
CA VAL A 188 -10.57 -2.14 -7.61
C VAL A 188 -11.62 -2.40 -8.69
N GLN A 189 -12.41 -1.39 -9.05
CA GLN A 189 -13.40 -1.49 -10.12
C GLN A 189 -12.75 -1.83 -11.47
N ALA A 190 -11.56 -1.31 -11.77
CA ALA A 190 -10.83 -1.65 -12.98
C ALA A 190 -10.38 -3.12 -12.98
N ALA A 191 -9.94 -3.66 -11.84
CA ALA A 191 -9.61 -5.09 -11.70
C ALA A 191 -10.84 -5.97 -11.95
N TYR A 192 -12.00 -5.62 -11.36
CA TYR A 192 -13.27 -6.32 -11.59
C TYR A 192 -13.70 -6.31 -13.05
N LYS A 193 -13.57 -5.16 -13.74
CA LYS A 193 -13.90 -5.05 -15.17
C LYS A 193 -13.04 -5.99 -16.02
N ARG A 194 -11.81 -6.27 -15.61
CA ARG A 194 -10.90 -7.23 -16.24
C ARG A 194 -11.13 -8.69 -15.84
N GLY A 195 -12.12 -8.97 -14.98
CA GLY A 195 -12.43 -10.31 -14.50
C GLY A 195 -11.39 -10.87 -13.53
N LEU A 196 -10.57 -10.02 -12.91
CA LEU A 196 -9.62 -10.39 -11.87
C LEU A 196 -10.32 -10.46 -10.51
N VAL A 197 -9.79 -11.29 -9.62
CA VAL A 197 -10.24 -11.41 -8.23
C VAL A 197 -9.32 -10.58 -7.33
N PRO A 198 -9.73 -9.38 -6.90
CA PRO A 198 -8.97 -8.62 -5.93
C PRO A 198 -9.14 -9.26 -4.55
N LEU A 199 -8.03 -9.45 -3.84
CA LEU A 199 -7.96 -10.08 -2.52
C LEU A 199 -7.92 -9.05 -1.38
N GLY A 200 -7.45 -7.84 -1.68
CA GLY A 200 -7.32 -6.74 -0.71
C GLY A 200 -6.50 -5.59 -1.29
N LEU A 201 -6.13 -4.63 -0.45
CA LEU A 201 -5.28 -3.49 -0.81
C LEU A 201 -3.87 -3.67 -0.28
N ASP A 202 -2.88 -3.46 -1.14
CA ASP A 202 -1.49 -3.34 -0.72
C ASP A 202 -1.32 -2.21 0.31
N MET A 203 -0.56 -2.45 1.38
CA MET A 203 -0.39 -1.46 2.44
C MET A 203 0.51 -0.29 2.08
N GLU A 204 1.35 -0.41 1.06
CA GLU A 204 2.29 0.65 0.67
C GLU A 204 1.71 1.56 -0.42
N MET A 205 1.06 0.96 -1.43
CA MET A 205 0.57 1.65 -2.63
C MET A 205 -0.94 1.83 -2.65
N VAL A 206 -1.67 1.10 -1.79
CA VAL A 206 -3.13 1.12 -1.73
C VAL A 206 -3.75 0.73 -3.08
N GLU A 207 -3.05 -0.15 -3.78
CA GLU A 207 -3.49 -0.77 -5.03
C GLU A 207 -4.08 -2.16 -4.76
N PRO A 208 -5.06 -2.62 -5.55
CA PRO A 208 -5.62 -3.94 -5.37
C PRO A 208 -4.59 -5.01 -5.67
N ILE A 209 -4.40 -5.92 -4.71
CA ILE A 209 -3.68 -7.16 -4.95
C ILE A 209 -4.66 -8.17 -5.52
N THR A 210 -4.35 -8.71 -6.69
CA THR A 210 -5.18 -9.70 -7.38
C THR A 210 -4.47 -11.04 -7.43
N TRP A 211 -5.24 -12.13 -7.32
CA TRP A 211 -4.70 -13.47 -7.53
C TRP A 211 -4.19 -13.64 -8.97
N ASN A 212 -2.93 -14.04 -9.12
CA ASN A 212 -2.32 -14.29 -10.42
C ASN A 212 -2.35 -15.78 -10.78
N LEU A 213 -3.30 -16.15 -11.64
CA LEU A 213 -3.45 -17.53 -12.14
C LEU A 213 -2.20 -18.05 -12.87
N SER A 214 -1.41 -17.18 -13.50
CA SER A 214 -0.18 -17.59 -14.18
C SER A 214 0.93 -18.00 -13.21
N LYS A 215 0.79 -17.63 -11.93
CA LYS A 215 1.72 -18.00 -10.84
C LYS A 215 1.27 -19.24 -10.07
N GLY A 216 0.11 -19.79 -10.41
CA GLY A 216 -0.41 -21.03 -9.85
C GLY A 216 -1.65 -20.84 -8.97
N ASN A 217 -2.05 -21.94 -8.33
CA ASN A 217 -3.14 -21.97 -7.35
C ASN A 217 -2.77 -21.18 -6.09
N LEU A 218 -3.77 -20.72 -5.35
CA LEU A 218 -3.62 -19.89 -4.16
C LEU A 218 -3.82 -20.73 -2.90
N LEU A 219 -2.89 -20.66 -1.96
CA LEU A 219 -3.05 -21.21 -0.61
C LEU A 219 -3.45 -20.10 0.36
N TYR A 220 -4.63 -20.17 0.96
CA TYR A 220 -5.04 -19.28 2.03
C TYR A 220 -4.86 -19.95 3.39
N LEU A 221 -3.93 -19.43 4.18
CA LEU A 221 -3.65 -19.91 5.54
C LEU A 221 -4.34 -19.03 6.57
N THR A 222 -5.32 -19.61 7.28
CA THR A 222 -6.00 -18.98 8.41
C THR A 222 -6.58 -20.05 9.34
N ASP A 223 -6.62 -19.74 10.64
CA ASP A 223 -7.34 -20.56 11.64
C ASP A 223 -8.75 -20.04 11.92
N LYS A 224 -9.18 -18.97 11.23
CA LYS A 224 -10.47 -18.31 11.45
C LYS A 224 -11.44 -18.64 10.31
N GLU A 225 -12.50 -19.37 10.60
CA GLU A 225 -13.53 -19.70 9.60
C GLU A 225 -14.26 -18.46 9.05
N GLU A 226 -14.47 -17.44 9.89
CA GLU A 226 -15.05 -16.16 9.46
C GLU A 226 -14.23 -15.55 8.31
N GLN A 227 -12.90 -15.65 8.38
CA GLN A 227 -12.02 -15.15 7.33
C GLN A 227 -12.07 -16.01 6.06
N MET A 228 -12.23 -17.33 6.17
CA MET A 228 -12.44 -18.22 5.01
C MET A 228 -13.78 -17.92 4.32
N SER A 229 -14.82 -17.70 5.12
CA SER A 229 -16.17 -17.38 4.63
C SER A 229 -16.18 -16.03 3.90
N ALA A 230 -15.61 -15.00 4.52
CA ALA A 230 -15.49 -13.67 3.92
C ALA A 230 -14.75 -13.71 2.57
N LEU A 231 -13.63 -14.45 2.48
CA LEU A 231 -12.91 -14.58 1.21
C LEU A 231 -13.73 -15.35 0.16
N THR A 232 -14.47 -16.39 0.58
CA THR A 232 -15.34 -17.16 -0.31
C THR A 232 -16.43 -16.27 -0.94
N GLU A 233 -17.10 -15.46 -0.12
CA GLU A 233 -18.10 -14.50 -0.59
C GLU A 233 -17.51 -13.43 -1.50
N GLN A 234 -16.33 -12.91 -1.16
CA GLN A 234 -15.60 -11.95 -1.99
C GLN A 234 -15.30 -12.52 -3.39
N ILE A 235 -14.90 -13.80 -3.47
CA ILE A 235 -14.66 -14.48 -4.75
C ILE A 235 -15.98 -14.72 -5.49
N ALA A 236 -17.06 -15.09 -4.78
CA ALA A 236 -18.39 -15.34 -5.34
C ALA A 236 -18.98 -14.12 -6.05
N ARG A 237 -18.65 -12.90 -5.62
CA ARG A 237 -19.04 -11.64 -6.29
C ARG A 237 -18.33 -11.41 -7.63
N GLY A 238 -17.33 -12.23 -7.95
CA GLY A 238 -16.63 -12.18 -9.23
C GLY A 238 -17.54 -12.55 -10.41
N LYS A 239 -17.06 -12.27 -11.63
CA LYS A 239 -17.76 -12.67 -12.87
C LYS A 239 -17.54 -14.14 -13.26
N GLN A 240 -16.70 -14.84 -12.51
CA GLN A 240 -16.25 -16.19 -12.84
C GLN A 240 -17.18 -17.22 -12.20
N LYS A 241 -17.29 -18.40 -12.81
CA LYS A 241 -17.99 -19.51 -12.18
C LYS A 241 -17.23 -19.95 -10.93
N VAL A 242 -17.90 -20.01 -9.79
CA VAL A 242 -17.30 -20.45 -8.53
C VAL A 242 -17.87 -21.81 -8.14
N ILE A 243 -16.98 -22.73 -7.79
CA ILE A 243 -17.29 -24.06 -7.29
C ILE A 243 -16.69 -24.17 -5.91
N VAL A 244 -17.48 -24.50 -4.90
CA VAL A 244 -17.02 -24.63 -3.51
C VAL A 244 -17.18 -26.07 -3.06
N LEU A 245 -16.08 -26.65 -2.58
CA LEU A 245 -16.04 -27.92 -1.89
C LEU A 245 -15.82 -27.64 -0.42
N ALA A 246 -16.81 -27.97 0.41
CA ALA A 246 -16.77 -27.70 1.84
C ALA A 246 -17.02 -28.98 2.66
N PRO A 247 -16.54 -29.06 3.90
CA PRO A 247 -16.90 -30.14 4.81
C PRO A 247 -18.40 -30.15 5.10
N LYS A 248 -18.92 -31.26 5.60
CA LYS A 248 -20.34 -31.41 5.96
C LYS A 248 -20.85 -30.29 6.86
N TYR A 249 -20.02 -29.85 7.80
CA TYR A 249 -20.31 -28.70 8.66
C TYR A 249 -19.48 -27.50 8.20
N HIS A 250 -20.15 -26.44 7.76
CA HIS A 250 -19.51 -25.20 7.33
C HIS A 250 -20.38 -23.99 7.65
N ASN A 251 -19.76 -22.82 7.74
CA ASN A 251 -20.43 -21.55 8.03
C ASN A 251 -20.69 -20.67 6.79
N LEU A 252 -20.57 -21.24 5.59
CA LEU A 252 -20.83 -20.51 4.34
C LEU A 252 -22.33 -20.18 4.17
N PRO A 253 -22.68 -18.93 3.81
CA PRO A 253 -24.05 -18.58 3.45
C PRO A 253 -24.42 -19.11 2.06
N GLU A 254 -25.72 -19.10 1.74
CA GLU A 254 -26.17 -19.29 0.36
C GLU A 254 -25.71 -18.13 -0.52
N MET A 255 -25.07 -18.46 -1.64
CA MET A 255 -24.50 -17.48 -2.58
C MET A 255 -25.05 -17.74 -3.98
N GLU A 256 -25.61 -16.71 -4.61
CA GLU A 256 -26.15 -16.82 -5.96
C GLU A 256 -25.03 -17.09 -6.99
N GLY A 257 -25.24 -18.04 -7.89
CA GLY A 257 -24.26 -18.38 -8.94
C GLY A 257 -23.08 -19.23 -8.48
N VAL A 258 -23.05 -19.66 -7.22
CA VAL A 258 -22.02 -20.55 -6.67
C VAL A 258 -22.52 -21.99 -6.63
N LEU A 259 -21.72 -22.92 -7.14
CA LEU A 259 -21.98 -24.35 -7.00
C LEU A 259 -21.27 -24.87 -5.74
N LEU A 260 -22.00 -24.95 -4.64
CA LEU A 260 -21.52 -25.47 -3.36
C LEU A 260 -21.91 -26.96 -3.24
N ALA A 261 -20.95 -27.80 -2.86
CA ALA A 261 -21.21 -29.17 -2.45
C ALA A 261 -20.47 -29.49 -1.15
N SER A 262 -21.14 -30.23 -0.27
CA SER A 262 -20.62 -30.64 1.03
C SER A 262 -20.97 -32.09 1.37
N GLY A 263 -20.21 -32.69 2.28
CA GLY A 263 -20.38 -34.10 2.65
C GLY A 263 -20.24 -35.06 1.46
N GLU A 264 -21.22 -35.94 1.25
CA GLU A 264 -21.16 -36.94 0.17
C GLU A 264 -21.21 -36.30 -1.23
N GLU A 265 -21.98 -35.22 -1.41
CA GLU A 265 -22.12 -34.52 -2.70
C GLU A 265 -20.79 -33.93 -3.19
N ALA A 266 -19.87 -33.60 -2.27
CA ALA A 266 -18.56 -33.09 -2.62
C ALA A 266 -17.75 -34.12 -3.42
N SER A 267 -17.89 -35.42 -3.12
CA SER A 267 -17.18 -36.48 -3.85
C SER A 267 -17.62 -36.58 -5.31
N ASP A 268 -18.94 -36.51 -5.55
CA ASP A 268 -19.51 -36.55 -6.90
C ASP A 268 -19.11 -35.30 -7.70
N LEU A 269 -19.16 -34.14 -7.06
CA LEU A 269 -18.76 -32.89 -7.71
C LEU A 269 -17.25 -32.87 -8.05
N ILE A 270 -16.39 -33.37 -7.16
CA ILE A 270 -14.95 -33.50 -7.43
C ILE A 270 -14.71 -34.39 -8.66
N PHE A 271 -15.43 -35.51 -8.77
CA PHE A 271 -15.32 -36.40 -9.93
C PHE A 271 -15.74 -35.69 -11.23
N ASP A 272 -16.85 -34.96 -11.21
CA ASP A 272 -17.33 -34.18 -12.34
C ASP A 272 -16.34 -33.09 -12.77
N VAL A 273 -15.77 -32.36 -11.80
CA VAL A 273 -14.74 -31.34 -12.05
C VAL A 273 -13.53 -31.97 -12.71
N LYS A 274 -13.04 -33.11 -12.20
CA LYS A 274 -11.92 -33.85 -12.80
C LYS A 274 -12.21 -34.23 -14.26
N ASN A 275 -13.41 -34.73 -14.58
CA ASN A 275 -13.77 -35.13 -15.94
C ASN A 275 -13.88 -33.92 -16.89
N ARG A 276 -14.40 -32.79 -16.40
CA ARG A 276 -14.43 -31.52 -17.16
C ARG A 276 -13.03 -31.01 -17.45
N ILE A 277 -12.13 -31.03 -16.46
CA ILE A 277 -10.71 -30.65 -16.64
C ILE A 277 -10.07 -31.53 -17.72
N GLN A 278 -10.25 -32.86 -17.66
CA GLN A 278 -9.70 -33.79 -18.65
C GLN A 278 -10.19 -33.48 -20.07
N THR A 279 -11.50 -33.24 -20.22
CA THR A 279 -12.11 -32.91 -21.51
C THR A 279 -11.52 -31.62 -22.07
N ARG A 280 -11.43 -30.56 -21.26
CA ARG A 280 -10.89 -29.26 -21.70
C ARG A 280 -9.40 -29.34 -22.05
N ILE A 281 -8.60 -30.09 -21.30
CA ILE A 281 -7.20 -30.33 -21.63
C ILE A 281 -7.08 -31.03 -22.99
N ALA A 282 -7.91 -32.05 -23.26
CA ALA A 282 -7.92 -32.74 -24.54
C ALA A 282 -8.32 -31.81 -25.70
N GLU A 283 -9.28 -30.92 -25.46
CA GLU A 283 -9.73 -29.89 -26.41
C GLU A 283 -8.81 -28.67 -26.50
N ARG A 284 -7.70 -28.64 -25.74
CA ARG A 284 -6.75 -27.50 -25.65
C ARG A 284 -7.42 -26.18 -25.26
N ARG A 285 -8.44 -26.24 -24.38
CA ARG A 285 -9.09 -25.06 -23.79
C ARG A 285 -8.41 -24.70 -22.47
N ASP A 286 -7.51 -23.73 -22.52
CA ASP A 286 -6.70 -23.27 -21.39
C ASP A 286 -7.21 -21.98 -20.74
N GLN A 287 -8.17 -21.31 -21.37
CA GLN A 287 -8.82 -20.13 -20.81
C GLN A 287 -9.52 -20.46 -19.49
N HIS A 288 -9.38 -19.56 -18.51
CA HIS A 288 -9.98 -19.69 -17.19
C HIS A 288 -11.50 -19.78 -17.30
N GLU A 289 -12.05 -20.86 -16.74
CA GLU A 289 -13.45 -21.26 -16.80
C GLU A 289 -14.10 -21.14 -15.42
N ALA A 290 -13.43 -21.65 -14.38
CA ALA A 290 -13.98 -21.69 -13.04
C ALA A 290 -12.91 -21.62 -11.96
N THR A 291 -13.30 -21.06 -10.82
CA THR A 291 -12.52 -21.04 -9.60
C THR A 291 -13.04 -22.10 -8.64
N LEU A 292 -12.17 -23.05 -8.28
CA LEU A 292 -12.44 -24.11 -7.32
C LEU A 292 -11.94 -23.70 -5.93
N ILE A 293 -12.85 -23.52 -4.99
CA ILE A 293 -12.54 -23.22 -3.59
C ILE A 293 -12.60 -24.53 -2.80
N ILE A 294 -11.48 -24.90 -2.20
CA ILE A 294 -11.40 -26.00 -1.23
C ILE A 294 -11.49 -25.34 0.14
N TYR A 295 -12.70 -25.28 0.68
CA TYR A 295 -12.99 -24.67 1.97
C TYR A 295 -12.60 -25.62 3.11
N ASN A 296 -11.89 -25.11 4.12
CA ASN A 296 -11.39 -25.89 5.27
C ASN A 296 -10.87 -27.28 4.86
N MET A 297 -9.79 -27.29 4.09
CA MET A 297 -9.27 -28.50 3.45
C MET A 297 -9.00 -29.63 4.44
N VAL A 298 -8.47 -29.32 5.63
CA VAL A 298 -8.10 -30.33 6.64
C VAL A 298 -9.30 -31.14 7.08
N GLU A 299 -10.46 -30.50 7.25
CA GLU A 299 -11.68 -31.19 7.64
C GLU A 299 -12.29 -31.93 6.44
N LEU A 300 -12.35 -31.29 5.28
CA LEU A 300 -12.89 -31.88 4.06
C LEU A 300 -12.18 -33.20 3.70
N VAL A 301 -10.83 -33.23 3.71
CA VAL A 301 -10.09 -34.45 3.30
C VAL A 301 -10.32 -35.63 4.23
N ASN A 302 -10.72 -35.40 5.49
CA ASN A 302 -11.04 -36.48 6.43
C ASN A 302 -12.41 -37.12 6.13
N GLU A 303 -13.28 -36.43 5.39
CA GLU A 303 -14.61 -36.92 5.00
C GLU A 303 -14.60 -37.60 3.61
N LEU A 304 -13.56 -37.35 2.81
CA LEU A 304 -13.45 -37.86 1.44
C LEU A 304 -12.90 -39.29 1.38
N SER A 305 -13.40 -40.06 0.42
CA SER A 305 -12.83 -41.37 0.07
C SER A 305 -11.49 -41.23 -0.64
N ASN A 306 -10.67 -42.29 -0.65
CA ASN A 306 -9.36 -42.29 -1.34
C ASN A 306 -9.47 -41.93 -2.83
N SER A 307 -10.52 -42.39 -3.52
CA SER A 307 -10.75 -42.03 -4.93
C SER A 307 -11.05 -40.55 -5.10
N ALA A 308 -11.89 -39.97 -4.23
CA ALA A 308 -12.19 -38.55 -4.24
C ALA A 308 -10.95 -37.70 -3.93
N LEU A 309 -10.08 -38.15 -3.01
CA LEU A 309 -8.80 -37.50 -2.73
C LEU A 309 -7.88 -37.48 -3.96
N ASP A 310 -7.81 -38.58 -4.71
CA ASP A 310 -7.02 -38.64 -5.95
C ASP A 310 -7.61 -37.76 -7.07
N TYR A 311 -8.94 -37.65 -7.16
CA TYR A 311 -9.59 -36.74 -8.10
C TYR A 311 -9.36 -35.27 -7.72
N LEU A 312 -9.40 -34.93 -6.43
CA LEU A 312 -9.08 -33.59 -5.94
C LEU A 312 -7.60 -33.26 -6.19
N ALA A 313 -6.70 -34.21 -5.94
CA ALA A 313 -5.29 -34.08 -6.27
C ALA A 313 -5.08 -33.80 -7.77
N TYR A 314 -5.80 -34.53 -8.63
CA TYR A 314 -5.77 -34.27 -10.07
C TYR A 314 -6.24 -32.85 -10.42
N ALA A 315 -7.30 -32.36 -9.78
CA ALA A 315 -7.78 -31.00 -9.98
C ALA A 315 -6.74 -29.95 -9.54
N LEU A 316 -6.06 -30.14 -8.41
CA LEU A 316 -5.01 -29.24 -7.93
C LEU A 316 -3.77 -29.22 -8.84
N ASP A 317 -3.36 -30.37 -9.39
CA ASP A 317 -2.17 -30.48 -10.25
C ASP A 317 -2.44 -30.06 -11.71
N LYS A 318 -3.58 -30.48 -12.27
CA LYS A 318 -3.89 -30.29 -13.71
C LYS A 318 -4.95 -29.23 -13.98
N GLY A 319 -5.66 -28.73 -12.96
CA GLY A 319 -6.77 -27.81 -13.11
C GLY A 319 -6.46 -26.59 -13.97
N LEU A 320 -5.35 -25.89 -13.69
CA LEU A 320 -4.96 -24.68 -14.42
C LEU A 320 -4.81 -24.92 -15.93
N ARG A 321 -4.36 -26.11 -16.35
CA ARG A 321 -4.23 -26.46 -17.78
C ARG A 321 -5.57 -26.63 -18.48
N GLY A 322 -6.63 -26.90 -17.73
CA GLY A 322 -8.01 -26.98 -18.21
C GLY A 322 -8.84 -25.75 -17.88
N GLY A 323 -8.22 -24.65 -17.39
CA GLY A 323 -8.94 -23.44 -17.01
C GLY A 323 -9.58 -23.47 -15.61
N TYR A 324 -9.18 -24.38 -14.73
CA TYR A 324 -9.66 -24.45 -13.35
C TYR A 324 -8.57 -23.98 -12.38
N GLY A 325 -8.68 -22.75 -11.90
CA GLY A 325 -7.83 -22.26 -10.82
C GLY A 325 -8.35 -22.72 -9.47
N SER A 326 -7.46 -23.09 -8.54
CA SER A 326 -7.86 -23.51 -7.20
C SER A 326 -7.40 -22.55 -6.11
N ILE A 327 -8.26 -22.35 -5.11
CA ILE A 327 -7.96 -21.67 -3.86
C ILE A 327 -8.16 -22.67 -2.74
N VAL A 328 -7.09 -22.99 -2.02
CA VAL A 328 -7.10 -23.93 -0.90
C VAL A 328 -7.11 -23.14 0.40
N MET A 329 -8.17 -23.25 1.20
CA MET A 329 -8.29 -22.59 2.49
C MET A 329 -8.06 -23.58 3.63
N THR A 330 -7.14 -23.28 4.54
CA THR A 330 -6.75 -24.22 5.60
C THR A 330 -5.99 -23.54 6.74
N GLY A 331 -5.96 -24.16 7.91
CA GLY A 331 -5.01 -23.86 8.98
C GLY A 331 -3.62 -24.52 8.77
N PRO A 332 -2.64 -24.24 9.64
CA PRO A 332 -1.28 -24.78 9.56
C PRO A 332 -1.22 -26.28 9.88
N THR A 333 -2.30 -26.85 10.42
CA THR A 333 -2.47 -28.29 10.68
C THR A 333 -2.42 -29.14 9.41
N LEU A 334 -2.60 -28.55 8.22
CA LEU A 334 -2.39 -29.22 6.92
C LEU A 334 -1.05 -29.95 6.87
N ASN A 335 0.00 -29.43 7.53
CA ASN A 335 1.31 -30.08 7.60
C ASN A 335 1.28 -31.54 8.07
N ARG A 336 0.28 -31.94 8.87
CA ARG A 336 0.14 -33.30 9.39
C ARG A 336 -0.52 -34.26 8.39
N GLN A 337 -1.26 -33.74 7.41
CA GLN A 337 -1.99 -34.56 6.45
C GLN A 337 -1.07 -35.20 5.41
N ILE A 338 -1.28 -36.47 5.05
CA ILE A 338 -0.38 -37.25 4.18
C ILE A 338 -1.02 -37.77 2.90
N ASP A 339 -2.30 -37.44 2.68
CA ASP A 339 -3.05 -37.79 1.47
C ASP A 339 -2.53 -37.10 0.21
N SER A 340 -3.02 -37.56 -0.95
CA SER A 340 -2.57 -37.11 -2.27
C SER A 340 -2.89 -35.64 -2.53
N ALA A 341 -4.06 -35.15 -2.11
CA ALA A 341 -4.48 -33.76 -2.30
C ALA A 341 -3.68 -32.82 -1.39
N SER A 342 -3.55 -33.15 -0.09
CA SER A 342 -2.81 -32.34 0.87
C SER A 342 -1.35 -32.18 0.50
N LYS A 343 -0.71 -33.21 -0.07
CA LYS A 343 0.67 -33.12 -0.56
C LYS A 343 0.83 -32.04 -1.66
N LEU A 344 -0.15 -31.92 -2.56
CA LEU A 344 -0.13 -30.88 -3.59
C LEU A 344 -0.42 -29.49 -3.02
N ALA A 345 -1.40 -29.38 -2.10
CA ALA A 345 -1.71 -28.13 -1.42
C ALA A 345 -0.50 -27.55 -0.66
N LYS A 346 0.30 -28.39 0.01
CA LYS A 346 1.56 -27.97 0.67
C LYS A 346 2.61 -27.44 -0.30
N GLY A 347 2.56 -27.87 -1.57
CA GLY A 347 3.50 -27.45 -2.60
C GLY A 347 3.16 -26.11 -3.26
N LEU A 348 2.02 -25.50 -2.90
CA LEU A 348 1.61 -24.20 -3.44
C LEU A 348 2.56 -23.10 -2.96
N LYS A 349 3.00 -22.27 -3.91
CA LYS A 349 4.00 -21.21 -3.67
C LYS A 349 3.41 -19.81 -3.55
N GLN A 350 2.18 -19.65 -4.03
CA GLN A 350 1.42 -18.41 -3.95
C GLN A 350 0.40 -18.55 -2.83
N GLY A 351 0.28 -17.55 -1.97
CA GLY A 351 -0.64 -17.66 -0.85
C GLY A 351 -1.04 -16.34 -0.21
N LEU A 352 -2.10 -16.40 0.58
CA LEU A 352 -2.57 -15.36 1.47
C LEU A 352 -2.44 -15.90 2.90
N LEU A 353 -1.93 -15.13 3.84
CA LEU A 353 -1.77 -15.55 5.24
C LEU A 353 -2.53 -14.59 6.15
N GLY A 354 -3.56 -15.09 6.82
CA GLY A 354 -4.28 -14.41 7.91
C GLY A 354 -3.69 -14.70 9.30
N MET A 355 -2.39 -15.04 9.36
CA MET A 355 -1.63 -15.37 10.56
C MET A 355 -0.18 -14.89 10.41
N ARG A 356 0.59 -14.89 11.51
CA ARG A 356 2.00 -14.49 11.48
C ARG A 356 2.83 -15.43 10.60
N ILE A 357 3.86 -14.88 9.98
CA ILE A 357 4.82 -15.66 9.18
C ILE A 357 5.48 -16.75 10.04
N SER A 358 5.73 -16.46 11.32
CA SER A 358 6.29 -17.41 12.29
C SER A 358 5.38 -18.59 12.64
N ASP A 359 4.06 -18.46 12.47
CA ASP A 359 3.08 -19.43 12.95
C ASP A 359 2.76 -20.52 11.91
N GLN A 360 3.41 -20.47 10.75
CA GLN A 360 3.24 -21.43 9.67
C GLN A 360 4.59 -21.85 9.06
N SER A 361 4.63 -23.01 8.41
CA SER A 361 5.83 -23.53 7.72
C SER A 361 5.57 -24.02 6.29
N LEU A 362 4.39 -23.72 5.75
CA LEU A 362 3.95 -24.15 4.43
C LEU A 362 4.49 -23.22 3.33
N LEU A 363 4.39 -21.91 3.55
CA LEU A 363 4.86 -20.88 2.63
C LEU A 363 6.23 -20.37 3.05
N ASN A 364 7.18 -20.47 2.13
CA ASN A 364 8.51 -19.90 2.32
C ASN A 364 8.51 -18.40 1.97
N ILE A 365 8.88 -17.57 2.95
CA ILE A 365 8.91 -16.11 2.83
C ILE A 365 10.31 -15.64 3.18
N THR A 366 10.96 -14.94 2.25
CA THR A 366 12.38 -14.55 2.36
C THR A 366 12.57 -13.19 3.04
N ASN A 367 11.67 -12.24 2.81
CA ASN A 367 11.71 -10.88 3.33
C ASN A 367 11.00 -10.76 4.69
N LYS A 368 11.37 -11.60 5.65
CA LYS A 368 10.76 -11.57 6.99
C LYS A 368 11.13 -10.29 7.75
N PRO A 369 10.20 -9.66 8.48
CA PRO A 369 10.51 -8.52 9.33
C PRO A 369 11.42 -8.93 10.49
N LEU A 370 12.27 -8.01 10.97
CA LEU A 370 13.17 -8.22 12.11
C LEU A 370 12.40 -8.52 13.42
N ARG A 371 11.22 -7.93 13.56
CA ARG A 371 10.29 -8.16 14.67
C ARG A 371 8.89 -8.31 14.09
N GLU A 372 8.20 -9.38 14.45
CA GLU A 372 6.82 -9.63 14.03
C GLU A 372 5.89 -9.56 15.24
N GLY A 373 4.97 -8.59 15.22
CA GLY A 373 3.91 -8.46 16.22
C GLY A 373 2.75 -9.42 15.96
N GLN A 374 1.71 -9.32 16.77
CA GLN A 374 0.42 -9.95 16.45
C GLN A 374 -0.14 -9.35 15.16
N LEU A 375 -0.69 -10.19 14.31
CA LEU A 375 -1.29 -9.75 13.06
C LEU A 375 -2.72 -9.28 13.34
N GLU A 376 -3.00 -8.01 13.03
CA GLU A 376 -4.34 -7.45 13.13
C GLU A 376 -5.32 -8.19 12.21
N GLY A 377 -6.61 -8.20 12.58
CA GLY A 377 -7.58 -9.07 11.92
C GLY A 377 -7.75 -8.85 10.41
N GLN A 378 -7.63 -7.61 9.93
CA GLN A 378 -7.71 -7.24 8.51
C GLN A 378 -6.36 -7.25 7.80
N ILE A 379 -5.27 -7.53 8.51
CA ILE A 379 -3.94 -7.50 7.91
C ILE A 379 -3.54 -8.93 7.59
N HIS A 380 -3.18 -9.14 6.34
CA HIS A 380 -2.72 -10.40 5.81
C HIS A 380 -1.37 -10.22 5.13
N TYR A 381 -0.66 -11.32 4.90
CA TYR A 381 0.47 -11.32 3.97
C TYR A 381 0.06 -11.98 2.67
N TYR A 382 0.27 -11.30 1.55
CA TYR A 382 0.22 -11.92 0.24
C TYR A 382 1.62 -12.35 -0.19
N VAL A 383 1.77 -13.63 -0.49
CA VAL A 383 3.03 -14.27 -0.81
C VAL A 383 3.02 -14.70 -2.26
N VAL A 384 4.00 -14.22 -3.02
CA VAL A 384 4.25 -14.63 -4.40
C VAL A 384 5.75 -14.60 -4.67
N ASP A 385 6.25 -15.60 -5.40
CA ASP A 385 7.69 -15.74 -5.71
C ASP A 385 8.61 -15.70 -4.47
N GLY A 386 8.09 -16.13 -3.30
CA GLY A 386 8.83 -16.14 -2.03
C GLY A 386 8.95 -14.79 -1.32
N LEU A 387 8.26 -13.75 -1.80
CA LEU A 387 8.17 -12.44 -1.19
C LEU A 387 6.78 -12.24 -0.58
N GLY A 388 6.72 -11.80 0.67
CA GLY A 388 5.50 -11.45 1.38
C GLY A 388 5.29 -9.93 1.39
N SER A 389 4.11 -9.48 0.96
CA SER A 389 3.68 -8.08 1.03
C SER A 389 2.49 -7.97 1.98
N ARG A 390 2.43 -6.90 2.78
CA ARG A 390 1.29 -6.69 3.69
C ARG A 390 0.08 -6.20 2.89
N VAL A 391 -1.06 -6.81 3.14
CA VAL A 391 -2.32 -6.52 2.45
C VAL A 391 -3.38 -6.29 3.50
N LYS A 392 -4.22 -5.27 3.28
CA LYS A 392 -5.44 -5.12 4.05
C LYS A 392 -6.60 -5.76 3.31
N VAL A 393 -7.24 -6.74 3.94
CA VAL A 393 -8.42 -7.43 3.42
C VAL A 393 -9.69 -6.80 3.99
N THR A 394 -10.80 -6.98 3.30
CA THR A 394 -12.12 -6.56 3.79
C THR A 394 -12.56 -7.44 4.96
N MET A 395 -13.30 -6.85 5.91
CA MET A 395 -14.15 -7.60 6.83
C MET A 395 -15.61 -7.28 6.54
N GLN A 396 -16.48 -8.24 6.89
CA GLN A 396 -17.92 -8.05 6.93
C GLN A 396 -18.33 -7.26 8.17
#